data_AF-A0A9E3X3B1-F1
#
_entry.id   AF-A0A9E3X3B1-F1
#
_cell.length_a   1.000
_cell.length_b   1.000
_cell.length_c   1.000
_cell.angle_alpha   90.00
_cell.angle_beta   90.00
_cell.angle_gamma   90.00
#
_symmetry.space_group_name_H-M   'P 1'
#
loop_
_entity.id
_entity.type
_entity.pdbx_description
1 polymer ?
#
loop_
_entity_poly.entity_id
_entity_poly.type
_entity_poly.pdbx_seq_one_letter_code
_entity_poly.pdbx_strand_id
1 'polypeptide(L)'
;WGDGRLVIMGTDGYMEARKYVDIAGREGANHLFLVTQKETRYFDCSNEPLPYGEKLIADIRNRTETAMSQEHCFKASELAVTAQAKAARVGYLAS
;
A
#
# COMPACT_ATOMS: atom_id res chain seq x y z
N TRP A 1 13.53 4.68 2.22
CA TRP A 1 14.33 5.26 1.12
C TRP A 1 14.53 4.19 0.08
N GLY A 2 13.95 4.38 -1.10
CA GLY A 2 13.92 3.36 -2.15
C GLY A 2 12.63 3.44 -2.96
N ASP A 3 12.60 2.68 -4.06
CA ASP A 3 11.46 2.61 -4.97
C ASP A 3 10.34 1.74 -4.36
N GLY A 4 9.34 2.40 -3.76
CA GLY A 4 8.24 1.76 -3.07
C GLY A 4 7.24 1.17 -4.05
N ARG A 5 7.15 -0.15 -4.08
CA ARG A 5 6.24 -0.89 -4.97
C ARG A 5 5.26 -1.76 -4.19
N LEU A 6 4.12 -2.02 -4.82
CA LEU A 6 3.14 -3.01 -4.38
C LEU A 6 2.67 -3.78 -5.61
N VAL A 7 2.68 -5.11 -5.54
CA VAL A 7 2.09 -5.98 -6.57
C VAL A 7 0.94 -6.76 -5.95
N ILE A 8 -0.22 -6.73 -6.61
CA ILE A 8 -1.40 -7.51 -6.24
C ILE A 8 -1.62 -8.53 -7.35
N MET A 9 -1.33 -9.81 -7.06
CA MET A 9 -1.52 -10.91 -7.99
C MET A 9 -2.94 -11.47 -7.87
N GLY A 10 -3.69 -11.47 -8.97
CA GLY A 10 -4.99 -12.11 -9.10
C GLY A 10 -4.93 -13.36 -9.96
N THR A 11 -6.06 -14.03 -10.12
CA THR A 11 -6.19 -15.22 -10.99
C THR A 11 -6.08 -14.89 -12.47
N ASP A 12 -6.59 -13.72 -12.87
CA ASP A 12 -6.74 -13.31 -14.28
C ASP A 12 -5.85 -12.14 -14.67
N GLY A 13 -4.84 -11.84 -13.86
CA GLY A 13 -3.98 -10.69 -14.04
C GLY A 13 -3.37 -10.20 -12.74
N TYR A 14 -2.74 -9.02 -12.78
CA TYR A 14 -2.16 -8.39 -11.61
C TYR A 14 -2.20 -6.86 -11.71
N MET A 15 -2.02 -6.21 -10.57
CA MET A 15 -1.78 -4.77 -10.49
C MET A 15 -0.39 -4.50 -9.92
N GLU A 16 0.30 -3.50 -10.46
CA GLU A 16 1.53 -2.96 -9.89
C GLU A 16 1.35 -1.47 -9.61
N ALA A 17 1.51 -1.07 -8.34
CA ALA A 17 1.60 0.32 -7.95
C ALA A 17 3.06 0.70 -7.71
N ARG A 18 3.57 1.69 -8.45
CA ARG A 18 4.88 2.32 -8.25
C ARG A 18 4.68 3.68 -7.61
N LYS A 19 4.94 3.77 -6.31
CA LYS A 19 4.52 4.91 -5.48
C LYS A 19 5.32 6.18 -5.80
N TYR A 20 6.62 6.05 -6.04
CA TYR A 20 7.50 7.22 -6.07
C TYR A 20 8.05 7.56 -7.45
N VAL A 21 8.29 6.56 -8.31
CA VAL A 21 8.96 6.80 -9.59
C VAL A 21 8.75 5.63 -10.56
N ASP A 22 8.72 5.95 -11.85
CA ASP A 22 8.98 5.00 -12.93
C ASP A 22 10.39 5.25 -13.50
N ILE A 23 11.39 4.51 -12.99
CA ILE A 23 12.85 4.81 -13.04
C ILE A 23 13.39 5.22 -14.42
N ALA A 24 12.79 4.75 -15.51
CA ALA A 24 13.15 5.12 -16.88
C ALA A 24 11.92 5.27 -17.79
N GLY A 25 10.76 5.52 -17.19
CA GLY A 25 9.49 5.56 -17.91
C GLY A 25 8.83 6.91 -17.76
N ARG A 26 7.62 6.92 -17.21
CA ARG A 26 6.81 8.14 -17.10
C ARG A 26 7.33 9.04 -15.99
N GLU A 27 7.24 10.34 -16.21
CA GLU A 27 7.52 11.32 -15.17
C GLU A 27 6.45 11.28 -14.06
N GLY A 28 6.84 11.68 -12.86
CA GLY A 28 5.94 11.77 -11.71
C GLY A 28 6.01 10.57 -10.77
N ALA A 29 4.94 10.43 -9.99
CA ALA A 29 4.78 9.43 -8.94
C ALA A 29 3.38 8.80 -9.05
N ASN A 30 3.00 7.91 -8.13
CA ASN A 30 1.65 7.32 -8.04
C ASN A 30 1.20 6.63 -9.35
N HIS A 31 2.09 5.84 -9.95
CA HIS A 31 1.76 5.06 -11.15
C HIS A 31 1.04 3.78 -10.78
N LEU A 32 -0.08 3.49 -11.45
CA LEU A 32 -0.77 2.20 -11.34
C LEU A 32 -0.83 1.51 -12.71
N PHE A 33 -0.33 0.29 -12.76
CA PHE A 33 -0.43 -0.59 -13.92
C PHE A 33 -1.42 -1.71 -13.61
N LEU A 34 -2.40 -1.91 -14.49
CA LEU A 34 -3.32 -3.03 -14.46
C LEU A 34 -3.03 -3.92 -15.66
N VAL A 35 -2.73 -5.19 -15.40
CA VAL A 35 -2.49 -6.20 -16.43
C VAL A 35 -3.54 -7.27 -16.30
N THR A 36 -4.22 -7.56 -17.40
CA THR A 36 -5.22 -8.62 -17.51
C THR A 36 -4.85 -9.55 -18.66
N GLN A 37 -5.59 -10.65 -18.84
CA GLN A 37 -5.45 -11.52 -20.01
C GLN A 37 -5.73 -10.83 -21.36
N LYS A 38 -6.38 -9.65 -21.35
CA LYS A 38 -6.81 -8.95 -22.57
C LYS A 38 -5.96 -7.72 -22.87
N GLU A 39 -5.56 -7.00 -21.83
CA GLU A 39 -4.92 -5.69 -21.99
C GLU A 39 -4.02 -5.33 -20.81
N THR A 40 -3.14 -4.36 -21.07
CA THR A 40 -2.36 -3.63 -20.08
C THR A 40 -2.81 -2.18 -20.08
N ARG A 41 -3.16 -1.65 -18.91
CA ARG A 41 -3.60 -0.26 -18.74
C ARG A 41 -2.74 0.46 -17.71
N TYR A 42 -2.53 1.75 -17.97
CA TYR A 42 -1.83 2.67 -17.08
C TYR A 42 -2.81 3.70 -16.53
N PHE A 43 -2.66 4.02 -15.25
CA PHE A 43 -3.38 5.09 -14.57
C PHE A 43 -2.37 6.00 -13.85
N ASP A 44 -2.51 7.30 -14.04
CA ASP A 44 -1.86 8.32 -13.21
C ASP A 44 -2.79 8.63 -12.03
N CYS A 45 -2.38 8.25 -10.82
CA CYS A 45 -3.19 8.42 -9.62
C CYS A 45 -2.79 9.66 -8.80
N SER A 46 -2.05 10.61 -9.38
CA SER A 46 -1.52 11.76 -8.64
C SER A 46 -2.59 12.72 -8.12
N ASN A 47 -3.80 12.69 -8.71
CA ASN A 47 -4.92 13.57 -8.37
C ASN A 47 -6.11 12.83 -7.74
N GLU A 48 -5.93 11.56 -7.35
CA GLU A 48 -7.00 10.81 -6.68
C GLU A 48 -7.27 11.39 -5.28
N PRO A 49 -8.55 11.43 -4.85
CA PRO A 49 -8.90 11.97 -3.54
C PRO A 49 -8.27 11.12 -2.42
N LEU A 50 -7.85 11.79 -1.34
CA LEU A 50 -7.24 11.16 -0.16
C LEU A 50 -8.20 11.23 1.04
N PRO A 51 -9.19 10.33 1.15
CA PRO A 51 -10.34 10.52 2.05
C PRO A 51 -10.04 10.24 3.53
N TYR A 52 -8.86 9.70 3.87
CA TYR A 52 -8.59 9.20 5.21
C TYR A 52 -8.73 10.29 6.29
N GLY A 53 -8.18 11.49 6.05
CA GLY A 53 -8.21 12.58 7.03
C GLY A 53 -9.63 13.07 7.33
N GLU A 54 -10.43 13.29 6.29
CA GLU A 54 -11.83 13.71 6.41
C GLU A 54 -12.67 12.64 7.13
N LYS A 55 -12.50 11.37 6.75
CA LYS A 55 -13.20 10.26 7.39
C LYS A 55 -12.80 10.09 8.85
N LEU A 56 -11.52 10.26 9.19
CA LEU A 56 -11.05 10.15 10.57
C LEU A 56 -11.65 11.24 11.46
N ILE A 57 -11.73 12.48 10.98
CA ILE A 57 -12.37 13.57 11.72
C ILE A 57 -13.86 13.27 11.94
N ALA A 58 -14.55 12.76 10.91
CA ALA A 58 -15.95 12.35 11.02
C ALA A 58 -16.14 11.21 12.03
N ASP A 59 -15.25 10.22 12.01
CA ASP A 59 -15.25 9.09 12.94
C ASP A 59 -15.07 9.52 14.40
N ILE A 60 -14.18 10.47 14.66
CA ILE A 60 -13.99 11.03 16.02
C ILE A 60 -15.28 11.71 16.51
N ARG A 61 -15.89 12.54 15.65
CA ARG A 61 -17.11 13.29 15.99
C ARG A 61 -18.31 12.37 16.22
N ASN A 62 -18.46 11.37 15.37
CA ASN A 62 -19.64 10.51 15.34
C ASN A 62 -19.46 9.18 16.06
N ARG A 63 -18.26 8.91 16.58
CA ARG A 63 -17.89 7.64 17.23
C ARG A 63 -18.09 6.43 16.29
N THR A 64 -17.67 6.59 15.03
CA THR A 64 -17.74 5.57 13.97
C THR A 64 -16.33 5.11 13.56
N GLU A 65 -16.23 4.21 12.57
CA GLU A 65 -14.97 3.63 12.08
C GLU A 65 -14.89 3.51 10.54
N THR A 66 -15.39 4.53 9.83
CA THR A 66 -15.49 4.58 8.37
C THR A 66 -14.17 4.84 7.63
N ALA A 67 -13.16 5.41 8.30
CA ALA A 67 -11.81 5.59 7.78
C ALA A 67 -11.08 4.25 7.70
N MET A 68 -11.17 3.45 8.77
CA MET A 68 -10.56 2.14 8.95
C MET A 68 -11.09 1.54 10.26
N SER A 69 -11.42 0.24 10.28
CA SER A 69 -11.87 -0.39 11.51
C SER A 69 -10.76 -0.48 12.57
N GLN A 70 -11.14 -0.40 13.84
CA GLN A 70 -10.17 -0.52 14.94
C GLN A 70 -9.51 -1.91 14.92
N GLU A 71 -10.29 -2.95 14.66
CA GLU A 71 -9.81 -4.33 14.53
C GLU A 71 -8.73 -4.46 13.45
N HIS A 72 -8.92 -3.83 12.27
CA HIS A 72 -7.93 -3.87 11.19
C HIS A 72 -6.62 -3.17 11.59
N CYS A 73 -6.71 -2.02 12.25
CA CYS A 73 -5.55 -1.29 12.76
C CYS A 73 -4.72 -2.13 13.75
N PHE A 74 -5.40 -2.79 14.70
CA PHE A 74 -4.73 -3.69 15.63
C PHE A 74 -4.16 -4.91 14.94
N LYS A 75 -4.87 -5.49 13.96
CA LYS A 75 -4.38 -6.67 13.25
C LYS A 75 -3.10 -6.40 12.47
N ALA A 76 -3.03 -5.26 11.76
CA ALA A 76 -1.81 -4.85 11.08
C ALA A 76 -0.64 -4.67 12.07
N SER A 77 -0.91 -4.04 13.21
CA SER A 77 0.09 -3.83 14.27
C SER A 77 0.59 -5.14 14.88
N GLU A 78 -0.33 -6.07 15.20
CA GLU A 78 -0.02 -7.40 15.71
C GLU A 78 0.86 -8.18 14.74
N LEU A 79 0.52 -8.18 13.45
CA LEU A 79 1.30 -8.86 12.42
C LEU A 79 2.71 -8.29 12.31
N ALA A 80 2.86 -6.96 12.36
CA ALA A 80 4.17 -6.31 12.33
C ALA A 80 5.06 -6.71 13.52
N VAL A 81 4.51 -6.65 14.74
CA VAL A 81 5.23 -7.06 15.95
C VAL A 81 5.57 -8.56 15.92
N THR A 82 4.63 -9.40 15.46
CA THR A 82 4.83 -10.85 15.33
C THR A 82 5.93 -11.17 14.32
N ALA A 83 5.93 -10.51 13.17
CA ALA A 83 6.96 -10.69 12.15
C ALA A 83 8.34 -10.29 12.69
N GLN A 84 8.43 -9.16 13.38
CA GLN A 84 9.68 -8.70 14.00
C GLN A 84 10.16 -9.66 15.09
N ALA A 85 9.27 -10.20 15.91
CA ALA A 85 9.62 -11.18 16.95
C ALA A 85 10.11 -12.52 16.36
N LYS A 86 9.63 -12.88 15.17
CA LYS A 86 10.04 -14.10 14.45
C LYS A 86 11.23 -13.88 13.49
N ALA A 87 11.72 -12.65 13.36
CA ALA A 87 12.77 -12.32 12.42
C ALA A 87 14.08 -13.00 12.81
N ALA A 88 14.70 -13.70 11.86
CA ALA A 88 16.07 -14.16 12.02
C ALA A 88 17.00 -12.95 11.92
N ARG A 89 17.92 -12.81 12.87
CA ARG A 89 19.00 -11.82 12.74
C ARG A 89 20.00 -12.32 11.71
N VAL A 90 20.31 -11.48 10.74
CA VAL A 90 21.21 -11.80 9.61
C VAL A 90 22.30 -10.73 9.45
N GLY A 91 23.40 -11.09 8.78
CA GLY A 91 24.52 -10.18 8.55
C GLY A 91 25.18 -9.70 9.84
N TYR A 92 25.40 -8.39 9.95
CA TYR A 92 26.05 -7.75 11.11
C TYR A 92 25.22 -7.82 12.40
N LEU A 93 23.95 -8.26 12.34
CA LEU A 93 23.09 -8.44 13.50
C LEU A 93 23.14 -9.88 14.05
N ALA A 94 23.84 -10.80 13.37
CA ALA A 94 23.81 -12.23 13.70
C ALA A 94 24.68 -12.62 14.91
N SER A 95 25.58 -11.75 15.37
CA SER A 95 26.43 -11.94 16.57
C SER A 95 25.74 -11.52 17.85
#